data_AF-A0A819SI77-F1
#
_entry.id   AF-A0A819SI77-F1
#
_cell.length_a   1.000
_cell.length_b   1.000
_cell.length_c   1.000
_cell.angle_alpha   90.00
_cell.angle_beta   90.00
_cell.angle_gamma   90.00
#
_symmetry.space_group_name_H-M   'P 1'
#
loop_
_entity.id
_entity.type
_entity.pdbx_description
1 polymer ?
#
loop_
_entity_poly.entity_id
_entity_poly.type
_entity_poly.pdbx_seq_one_letter_code
_entity_poly.pdbx_strand_id
1 'polypeptide(L)'
;MIDVEYNSVFPDMLRFIGRVVVVTGAGNGLGKEYALAFGARGASVVVNDLGGNTSGDSSQSSRPADEVVKLIQAGGGKAVADYNSVENGKAVIQTAIDNFGRIDILVNNAGILRDKSFVNMTEQDWDLVHRIHLRAAYSLTHAAWPYMRKQQFGRVIFTTSTSGLYGNFGQANYSAAKMGLVGLSNTLSFEGAKYNITCNAIAPTAFSRLTQGLLPSGAEENLKPEFVMPLVLYLCHESCSDTGSLFEVAGGWIGKVRLQKSSGAMVRRANAPMTAEDVRDNWKDIISFAKPLYHLTQTDQVSHIMNVVETISNNDGKQTNDIFTQTFSYTSNQVILYALAVGCSLRQPNSLRFLYENHENFSVLPTFSVIPAQSLSLPMLTSGKLGLEIDLTRVLHGEQYIELYKPLPTSGTMTLKGKIVDVLDKGSGAVVIYDVEMFDETETLISLNQFVIFSVGSGNFGGKKTSENQRPTVAAPKRKADQVCRETTSIDQAALYRLTGDENPLHIDPSFASVAGFSRPILHGLCSFGHAVRHVLHTYANDDPTLFKATKVRFNKPVDPGQTIETHMWREGNRIFFESK
;
A
#
# COMPACT_ATOMS: atom_id res chain seq x y z
N MET A 1 -40.62 -13.71 22.72
CA MET A 1 -40.83 -14.82 21.76
C MET A 1 -40.00 -14.66 20.50
N ILE A 2 -39.88 -13.46 19.90
CA ILE A 2 -39.00 -13.21 18.72
C ILE A 2 -37.50 -13.49 19.00
N ASP A 3 -37.00 -13.16 20.20
CA ASP A 3 -35.58 -13.40 20.55
C ASP A 3 -35.19 -14.89 20.64
N VAL A 4 -36.15 -15.83 20.68
CA VAL A 4 -35.83 -17.27 20.83
C VAL A 4 -35.80 -17.98 19.47
N GLU A 5 -36.69 -17.64 18.53
CA GLU A 5 -36.71 -18.25 17.17
C GLU A 5 -35.68 -17.64 16.20
N TYR A 6 -35.30 -16.37 16.36
CA TYR A 6 -34.27 -15.75 15.50
C TYR A 6 -32.84 -16.18 15.87
N ASN A 7 -32.57 -16.37 17.17
CA ASN A 7 -31.25 -16.79 17.67
C ASN A 7 -30.90 -18.25 17.32
N SER A 8 -31.87 -19.10 16.97
CA SER A 8 -31.60 -20.47 16.54
C SER A 8 -31.13 -20.60 15.09
N VAL A 9 -31.26 -19.55 14.26
CA VAL A 9 -30.90 -19.58 12.83
C VAL A 9 -29.62 -18.80 12.53
N PHE A 10 -29.33 -17.72 13.26
CA PHE A 10 -28.11 -16.90 13.08
C PHE A 10 -27.50 -16.51 14.44
N PRO A 11 -26.69 -17.38 15.06
CA PRO A 11 -26.13 -17.14 16.40
C PRO A 11 -25.21 -15.91 16.51
N ASP A 12 -24.69 -15.40 15.38
CA ASP A 12 -23.76 -14.25 15.32
C ASP A 12 -24.38 -12.97 14.69
N MET A 13 -25.70 -12.82 14.78
CA MET A 13 -26.40 -11.67 14.19
C MET A 13 -26.00 -10.35 14.89
N LEU A 14 -25.51 -9.36 14.13
CA LEU A 14 -25.22 -8.00 14.65
C LEU A 14 -26.49 -7.33 15.20
N ARG A 15 -26.44 -6.83 16.45
CA ARG A 15 -27.56 -6.20 17.18
C ARG A 15 -27.25 -4.75 17.55
N PHE A 16 -28.30 -3.95 17.72
CA PHE A 16 -28.22 -2.52 18.05
C PHE A 16 -29.00 -2.18 19.32
N ILE A 17 -29.10 -3.12 20.24
CA ILE A 17 -29.86 -2.96 21.48
C ILE A 17 -29.30 -1.77 22.28
N GLY A 18 -30.19 -0.87 22.69
CA GLY A 18 -29.84 0.33 23.44
C GLY A 18 -29.19 1.45 22.62
N ARG A 19 -29.05 1.28 21.30
CA ARG A 19 -28.58 2.32 20.39
C ARG A 19 -29.75 3.13 19.83
N VAL A 20 -29.56 4.44 19.71
CA VAL A 20 -30.51 5.34 19.03
C VAL A 20 -29.97 5.72 17.66
N VAL A 21 -30.77 5.47 16.62
CA VAL A 21 -30.42 5.74 15.22
C VAL A 21 -31.33 6.81 14.66
N VAL A 22 -30.75 7.82 14.02
CA VAL A 22 -31.46 8.77 13.17
C VAL A 22 -31.16 8.45 11.71
N VAL A 23 -32.19 8.20 10.91
CA VAL A 23 -32.07 8.02 9.46
C VAL A 23 -32.86 9.12 8.76
N THR A 24 -32.19 9.92 7.93
CA THR A 24 -32.84 11.01 7.17
C THR A 24 -33.30 10.55 5.80
N GLY A 25 -34.44 11.06 5.32
CA GLY A 25 -35.08 10.57 4.10
C GLY A 25 -35.50 9.10 4.22
N ALA A 26 -36.01 8.72 5.39
CA ALA A 26 -36.31 7.34 5.75
C ALA A 26 -37.75 6.90 5.40
N GLY A 27 -38.55 7.74 4.76
CA GLY A 27 -39.90 7.38 4.35
C GLY A 27 -39.94 6.42 3.17
N ASN A 28 -38.88 6.38 2.34
CA ASN A 28 -38.84 5.58 1.11
C ASN A 28 -37.42 5.06 0.79
N GLY A 29 -37.33 4.13 -0.16
CA GLY A 29 -36.07 3.68 -0.77
C GLY A 29 -35.04 3.17 0.25
N LEU A 30 -33.78 3.55 0.06
CA LEU A 30 -32.65 3.16 0.92
C LEU A 30 -32.86 3.51 2.39
N GLY A 31 -33.31 4.74 2.68
CA GLY A 31 -33.51 5.19 4.06
C GLY A 31 -34.57 4.37 4.80
N LYS A 32 -35.65 3.98 4.12
CA LYS A 32 -36.67 3.09 4.66
C LYS A 32 -36.08 1.74 5.04
N GLU A 33 -35.33 1.10 4.14
CA GLU A 33 -34.73 -0.21 4.41
C GLU A 33 -33.70 -0.16 5.56
N TYR A 34 -32.93 0.93 5.67
CA TYR A 34 -32.03 1.13 6.81
C TYR A 34 -32.83 1.22 8.12
N ALA A 35 -33.88 2.04 8.16
CA ALA A 35 -34.69 2.24 9.35
C ALA A 35 -35.38 0.94 9.82
N LEU A 36 -35.97 0.19 8.89
CA LEU A 36 -36.57 -1.12 9.17
C LEU A 36 -35.54 -2.10 9.71
N ALA A 37 -34.36 -2.18 9.10
CA ALA A 37 -33.31 -3.12 9.50
C ALA A 37 -32.71 -2.79 10.87
N PHE A 38 -32.48 -1.51 11.19
CA PHE A 38 -32.06 -1.10 12.53
C PHE A 38 -33.11 -1.42 13.59
N GLY A 39 -34.40 -1.13 13.30
CA GLY A 39 -35.52 -1.43 14.20
C GLY A 39 -35.66 -2.93 14.48
N ALA A 40 -35.58 -3.75 13.44
CA ALA A 40 -35.62 -5.22 13.56
C ALA A 40 -34.45 -5.80 14.37
N ARG A 41 -33.34 -5.06 14.50
CA ARG A 41 -32.14 -5.44 15.26
C ARG A 41 -32.04 -4.77 16.64
N GLY A 42 -33.14 -4.18 17.10
CA GLY A 42 -33.30 -3.70 18.48
C GLY A 42 -32.91 -2.25 18.74
N ALA A 43 -32.62 -1.46 17.69
CA ALA A 43 -32.40 -0.02 17.85
C ALA A 43 -33.71 0.73 18.11
N SER A 44 -33.60 1.88 18.80
CA SER A 44 -34.64 2.92 18.78
C SER A 44 -34.40 3.84 17.59
N VAL A 45 -35.37 3.97 16.69
CA VAL A 45 -35.19 4.64 15.39
C VAL A 45 -35.97 5.94 15.29
N VAL A 46 -35.31 7.04 14.93
CA VAL A 46 -35.97 8.26 14.45
C VAL A 46 -36.04 8.20 12.93
N VAL A 47 -37.27 8.15 12.42
CA VAL A 47 -37.58 8.10 10.99
C VAL A 47 -37.84 9.53 10.52
N ASN A 48 -36.80 10.20 10.02
CA ASN A 48 -36.93 11.55 9.48
C ASN A 48 -37.33 11.51 7.99
N ASP A 49 -38.45 12.15 7.63
CA ASP A 49 -38.83 12.39 6.24
C ASP A 49 -39.74 13.61 6.13
N LEU A 50 -39.42 14.51 5.19
CA LEU A 50 -40.22 15.72 4.93
C LEU A 50 -41.53 15.41 4.18
N GLY A 51 -41.60 14.26 3.51
CA GLY A 51 -42.71 13.83 2.66
C GLY A 51 -42.78 14.52 1.29
N GLY A 52 -41.68 15.13 0.86
CA GLY A 52 -41.57 15.80 -0.44
C GLY A 52 -41.36 14.83 -1.62
N ASN A 53 -41.53 15.33 -2.85
CA ASN A 53 -41.16 14.60 -4.07
C ASN A 53 -39.64 14.66 -4.33
N THR A 54 -39.16 13.90 -5.32
CA THR A 54 -37.73 13.79 -5.68
C THR A 54 -37.10 15.09 -6.19
N SER A 55 -37.92 16.05 -6.62
CA SER A 55 -37.48 17.38 -7.08
C SER A 55 -37.40 18.39 -5.93
N GLY A 56 -38.06 18.15 -4.80
CA GLY A 56 -38.16 19.08 -3.67
C GLY A 56 -39.24 20.16 -3.79
N ASP A 57 -40.21 20.01 -4.70
CA ASP A 57 -41.23 21.04 -5.02
C ASP A 57 -42.61 20.85 -4.36
N SER A 58 -42.86 19.72 -3.67
CA SER A 58 -44.21 19.40 -3.17
C SER A 58 -44.47 19.81 -1.73
N SER A 59 -45.76 19.92 -1.36
CA SER A 59 -46.22 20.10 0.00
C SER A 59 -45.74 18.97 0.91
N GLN A 60 -45.39 19.32 2.16
CA GLN A 60 -44.95 18.40 3.19
C GLN A 60 -46.05 17.36 3.50
N SER A 61 -45.65 16.12 3.79
CA SER A 61 -46.57 15.06 4.19
C SER A 61 -45.96 14.23 5.31
N SER A 62 -46.70 14.06 6.41
CA SER A 62 -46.25 13.20 7.52
C SER A 62 -46.27 11.70 7.14
N ARG A 63 -47.08 11.35 6.14
CA ARG A 63 -47.45 9.97 5.82
C ARG A 63 -46.25 9.04 5.58
N PRO A 64 -45.21 9.41 4.81
CA PRO A 64 -44.09 8.48 4.55
C PRO A 64 -43.33 8.07 5.81
N ALA A 65 -43.06 9.02 6.72
CA ALA A 65 -42.42 8.71 8.00
C ALA A 65 -43.34 7.86 8.89
N ASP A 66 -44.63 8.21 8.97
CA ASP A 66 -45.62 7.51 9.80
C ASP A 66 -45.79 6.04 9.39
N GLU A 67 -45.80 5.75 8.09
CA GLU A 67 -45.92 4.38 7.59
C GLU A 67 -44.72 3.51 8.00
N VAL A 68 -43.50 4.04 7.93
CA VAL A 68 -42.29 3.31 8.32
C VAL A 68 -42.24 3.10 9.83
N VAL A 69 -42.62 4.11 10.63
CA VAL A 69 -42.75 3.96 12.09
C VAL A 69 -43.74 2.85 12.45
N LYS A 70 -44.92 2.82 11.82
CA LYS A 70 -45.92 1.76 12.03
C LYS A 70 -45.36 0.39 11.71
N LEU A 71 -44.60 0.25 10.61
CA LEU A 71 -43.96 -1.02 10.25
C LEU A 71 -42.94 -1.47 11.31
N ILE A 72 -42.09 -0.57 11.80
CA ILE A 72 -41.12 -0.89 12.85
C ILE A 72 -41.84 -1.32 14.14
N GLN A 73 -42.88 -0.58 14.54
CA GLN A 73 -43.66 -0.88 15.74
C GLN A 73 -44.45 -2.19 15.61
N ALA A 74 -45.02 -2.49 14.44
CA ALA A 74 -45.69 -3.76 14.17
C ALA A 74 -44.72 -4.95 14.25
N GLY A 75 -43.45 -4.75 13.92
CA GLY A 75 -42.37 -5.72 14.13
C GLY A 75 -41.84 -5.80 15.57
N GLY A 76 -42.42 -5.05 16.53
CA GLY A 76 -41.99 -5.01 17.93
C GLY A 76 -40.79 -4.08 18.22
N GLY A 77 -40.35 -3.30 17.23
CA GLY A 77 -39.29 -2.31 17.38
C GLY A 77 -39.76 -0.98 17.99
N LYS A 78 -38.82 -0.09 18.30
CA LYS A 78 -39.09 1.26 18.81
C LYS A 78 -38.79 2.29 17.74
N ALA A 79 -39.77 3.11 17.39
CA ALA A 79 -39.55 4.20 16.45
C ALA A 79 -40.45 5.41 16.72
N VAL A 80 -39.97 6.59 16.31
CA VAL A 80 -40.70 7.86 16.30
C VAL A 80 -40.49 8.55 14.95
N ALA A 81 -41.51 9.24 14.46
CA ALA A 81 -41.43 10.01 13.22
C ALA A 81 -40.85 11.40 13.48
N ASP A 82 -40.13 11.93 12.51
CA ASP A 82 -39.67 13.31 12.49
C ASP A 82 -39.98 13.94 11.13
N TYR A 83 -40.65 15.10 11.14
CA TYR A 83 -41.14 15.76 9.92
C TYR A 83 -40.34 17.02 9.56
N ASN A 84 -39.28 17.31 10.31
CA ASN A 84 -38.44 18.48 10.09
C ASN A 84 -37.65 18.37 8.77
N SER A 85 -37.46 19.51 8.07
CA SER A 85 -36.48 19.57 6.99
C SER A 85 -35.08 19.32 7.54
N VAL A 86 -34.29 18.54 6.80
CA VAL A 86 -32.87 18.26 7.13
C VAL A 86 -32.00 19.52 7.14
N GLU A 87 -32.47 20.63 6.58
CA GLU A 87 -31.84 21.94 6.71
C GLU A 87 -31.78 22.40 8.18
N ASN A 88 -32.77 22.02 8.99
CA ASN A 88 -32.83 22.26 10.42
C ASN A 88 -32.35 21.03 11.21
N GLY A 89 -31.07 20.68 11.04
CA GLY A 89 -30.48 19.51 11.70
C GLY A 89 -30.64 19.50 13.22
N LYS A 90 -30.65 20.67 13.88
CA LYS A 90 -30.90 20.77 15.33
C LYS A 90 -32.26 20.20 15.72
N ALA A 91 -33.33 20.56 14.99
CA ALA A 91 -34.67 20.06 15.27
C ALA A 91 -34.77 18.54 15.07
N VAL A 92 -34.17 18.03 13.99
CA VAL A 92 -34.11 16.58 13.71
C VAL A 92 -33.42 15.81 14.85
N ILE A 93 -32.24 16.27 15.28
CA ILE A 93 -31.51 15.62 16.38
C ILE A 93 -32.25 15.77 17.71
N GLN A 94 -32.94 16.90 17.94
CA GLN A 94 -33.73 17.11 19.15
C GLN A 94 -34.84 16.06 19.28
N THR A 95 -35.48 15.63 18.18
CA THR A 95 -36.46 14.54 18.20
C THR A 95 -35.87 13.25 18.80
N ALA A 96 -34.60 12.92 18.51
CA ALA A 96 -33.92 11.75 19.12
C ALA A 96 -33.69 11.95 20.63
N ILE A 97 -33.27 13.14 21.03
CA ILE A 97 -32.99 13.47 22.43
C ILE A 97 -34.27 13.47 23.26
N ASP A 98 -35.35 14.07 22.77
CA ASP A 98 -36.60 14.19 23.53
C ASP A 98 -37.28 12.82 23.73
N ASN A 99 -37.17 11.92 22.75
CA ASN A 99 -37.84 10.62 22.79
C ASN A 99 -36.99 9.51 23.40
N PHE A 100 -35.67 9.56 23.24
CA PHE A 100 -34.77 8.46 23.63
C PHE A 100 -33.57 8.90 24.48
N GLY A 101 -33.39 10.20 24.73
CA GLY A 101 -32.36 10.75 25.61
C GLY A 101 -30.93 10.72 25.08
N ARG A 102 -30.71 10.20 23.87
CA ARG A 102 -29.38 10.03 23.26
C ARG A 102 -29.45 9.92 21.73
N ILE A 103 -28.28 9.97 21.11
CA ILE A 103 -28.06 9.61 19.71
C ILE A 103 -26.71 8.89 19.59
N ASP A 104 -26.70 7.76 18.89
CA ASP A 104 -25.53 6.90 18.69
C ASP A 104 -25.13 6.81 17.21
N ILE A 105 -26.13 6.77 16.32
CA ILE A 105 -25.95 6.51 14.90
C ILE A 105 -26.71 7.57 14.10
N LEU A 106 -26.04 8.20 13.14
CA LEU A 106 -26.63 9.15 12.20
C LEU A 106 -26.36 8.70 10.76
N VAL A 107 -27.43 8.43 10.02
CA VAL A 107 -27.35 8.10 8.59
C VAL A 107 -27.87 9.27 7.77
N ASN A 108 -26.95 10.07 7.21
CA ASN A 108 -27.27 11.18 6.31
C ASN A 108 -27.61 10.63 4.93
N ASN A 109 -28.90 10.37 4.68
CA ASN A 109 -29.40 9.74 3.45
C ASN A 109 -30.37 10.64 2.64
N ALA A 110 -31.02 11.63 3.27
CA ALA A 110 -31.93 12.53 2.57
C ALA A 110 -31.30 13.18 1.32
N GLY A 111 -32.09 13.30 0.25
CA GLY A 111 -31.59 13.82 -1.02
C GLY A 111 -32.68 14.07 -2.05
N ILE A 112 -32.35 14.93 -3.01
CA ILE A 112 -33.16 15.34 -4.17
C ILE A 112 -32.29 15.40 -5.43
N LEU A 113 -32.92 15.52 -6.60
CA LEU A 113 -32.24 15.74 -7.89
C LEU A 113 -32.76 17.02 -8.58
N ARG A 114 -31.84 17.74 -9.23
CA ARG A 114 -32.09 18.90 -10.12
C ARG A 114 -31.12 18.84 -11.29
N ASP A 115 -31.28 17.80 -12.10
CA ASP A 115 -30.37 17.52 -13.20
C ASP A 115 -30.58 18.51 -14.34
N LYS A 116 -29.50 19.21 -14.70
CA LYS A 116 -29.42 20.19 -15.78
C LYS A 116 -28.03 20.18 -16.37
N SER A 117 -27.92 20.24 -17.70
CA SER A 117 -26.64 20.59 -18.36
C SER A 117 -26.11 21.89 -17.74
N PHE A 118 -24.80 22.00 -17.54
CA PHE A 118 -24.21 23.11 -16.78
C PHE A 118 -24.68 24.51 -17.24
N VAL A 119 -24.80 24.74 -18.54
CA VAL A 119 -25.28 26.01 -19.13
C VAL A 119 -26.74 26.35 -18.79
N ASN A 120 -27.57 25.34 -18.51
CA ASN A 120 -29.01 25.48 -18.23
C ASN A 120 -29.31 25.35 -16.72
N MET A 121 -28.29 25.24 -15.89
CA MET A 121 -28.43 25.12 -14.44
C MET A 121 -28.63 26.52 -13.84
N THR A 122 -29.73 26.71 -13.13
CA THR A 122 -29.98 27.97 -12.42
C THR A 122 -29.27 27.99 -11.06
N GLU A 123 -29.09 29.18 -10.47
CA GLU A 123 -28.58 29.30 -9.09
C GLU A 123 -29.47 28.56 -8.09
N GLN A 124 -30.80 28.57 -8.30
CA GLN A 124 -31.74 27.85 -7.46
C GLN A 124 -31.55 26.33 -7.54
N ASP A 125 -31.28 25.79 -8.74
CA ASP A 125 -30.96 24.36 -8.92
C ASP A 125 -29.67 23.99 -8.19
N TRP A 126 -28.67 24.86 -8.22
CA TRP A 126 -27.39 24.68 -7.52
C TRP A 126 -27.56 24.70 -5.99
N ASP A 127 -28.17 25.77 -5.49
CA ASP A 127 -28.32 26.05 -4.07
C ASP A 127 -29.18 25.00 -3.38
N LEU A 128 -30.31 24.62 -3.99
CA LEU A 128 -31.23 23.67 -3.38
C LEU A 128 -30.55 22.30 -3.18
N VAL A 129 -29.78 21.84 -4.18
CA VAL A 129 -29.01 20.59 -4.05
C VAL A 129 -27.94 20.70 -2.96
N HIS A 130 -27.20 21.80 -2.89
CA HIS A 130 -26.20 21.98 -1.83
C HIS A 130 -26.81 22.09 -0.43
N ARG A 131 -27.97 22.76 -0.30
CA ARG A 131 -28.69 22.89 0.97
C ARG A 131 -29.15 21.53 1.50
N ILE A 132 -29.79 20.72 0.67
CA ILE A 132 -30.39 19.44 1.08
C ILE A 132 -29.35 18.33 1.26
N HIS A 133 -28.26 18.33 0.50
CA HIS A 133 -27.23 17.28 0.61
C HIS A 133 -26.11 17.67 1.57
N LEU A 134 -25.28 18.65 1.19
CA LEU A 134 -24.04 18.94 1.91
C LEU A 134 -24.27 19.77 3.17
N ARG A 135 -25.01 20.87 3.07
CA ARG A 135 -25.26 21.77 4.21
C ARG A 135 -26.10 21.09 5.29
N ALA A 136 -27.12 20.34 4.89
CA ALA A 136 -27.94 19.55 5.80
C ALA A 136 -27.12 18.49 6.54
N ALA A 137 -26.27 17.71 5.84
CA ALA A 137 -25.42 16.71 6.48
C ALA A 137 -24.45 17.33 7.50
N TYR A 138 -23.89 18.50 7.19
CA TYR A 138 -23.15 19.30 8.17
C TYR A 138 -24.02 19.67 9.38
N SER A 139 -25.21 20.25 9.15
CA SER A 139 -26.12 20.73 10.19
C SER A 139 -26.53 19.62 11.16
N LEU A 140 -26.93 18.46 10.61
CA LEU A 140 -27.31 17.25 11.36
C LEU A 140 -26.14 16.70 12.17
N THR A 141 -24.98 16.50 11.52
CA THR A 141 -23.81 15.91 12.16
C THR A 141 -23.28 16.83 13.26
N HIS A 142 -23.23 18.14 13.01
CA HIS A 142 -22.83 19.14 13.99
C HIS A 142 -23.77 19.17 15.21
N ALA A 143 -25.09 19.02 15.01
CA ALA A 143 -26.04 18.94 16.11
C ALA A 143 -25.91 17.64 16.93
N ALA A 144 -25.58 16.51 16.30
CA ALA A 144 -25.35 15.23 16.97
C ALA A 144 -24.02 15.15 17.72
N TRP A 145 -22.99 15.86 17.22
CA TRP A 145 -21.60 15.73 17.64
C TRP A 145 -21.35 15.88 19.15
N PRO A 146 -21.93 16.88 19.86
CA PRO A 146 -21.70 17.04 21.30
C PRO A 146 -22.19 15.83 22.11
N TYR A 147 -23.30 15.22 21.70
CA TYR A 147 -23.86 14.04 22.35
C TYR A 147 -22.97 12.82 22.13
N MET A 148 -22.54 12.56 20.89
CA MET A 148 -21.67 11.43 20.57
C MET A 148 -20.32 11.55 21.29
N ARG A 149 -19.73 12.76 21.33
CA ARG A 149 -18.49 13.03 22.07
C ARG A 149 -18.65 12.76 23.57
N LYS A 150 -19.73 13.23 24.19
CA LYS A 150 -19.97 12.98 25.62
C LYS A 150 -20.14 11.49 25.92
N GLN A 151 -20.75 10.74 25.00
CA GLN A 151 -21.00 9.31 25.14
C GLN A 151 -19.79 8.42 24.82
N GLN A 152 -18.73 8.97 24.22
CA GLN A 152 -17.60 8.21 23.67
C GLN A 152 -18.05 7.10 22.70
N PHE A 153 -19.08 7.41 21.90
CA PHE A 153 -19.59 6.54 20.86
C PHE A 153 -20.34 7.35 19.81
N GLY A 154 -20.02 7.11 18.55
CA GLY A 154 -20.78 7.64 17.42
C GLY A 154 -20.49 6.87 16.14
N ARG A 155 -21.49 6.73 15.28
CA ARG A 155 -21.32 6.20 13.92
C ARG A 155 -22.08 7.10 12.95
N VAL A 156 -21.37 7.67 11.98
CA VAL A 156 -21.92 8.62 11.02
C VAL A 156 -21.72 8.09 9.61
N ILE A 157 -22.81 8.00 8.85
CA ILE A 157 -22.79 7.62 7.44
C ILE A 157 -23.13 8.84 6.59
N PHE A 158 -22.32 9.07 5.57
CA PHE A 158 -22.58 10.04 4.52
C PHE A 158 -22.91 9.33 3.21
N THR A 159 -24.03 9.68 2.60
CA THR A 159 -24.43 9.11 1.31
C THR A 159 -23.89 9.97 0.16
N THR A 160 -22.74 9.59 -0.37
CA THR A 160 -22.19 10.13 -1.63
C THR A 160 -22.85 9.43 -2.84
N SER A 161 -22.23 9.43 -4.02
CA SER A 161 -22.68 8.74 -5.22
C SER A 161 -21.53 8.52 -6.20
N THR A 162 -21.67 7.57 -7.11
CA THR A 162 -20.74 7.40 -8.25
C THR A 162 -20.66 8.67 -9.11
N SER A 163 -21.76 9.42 -9.28
CA SER A 163 -21.74 10.75 -9.91
C SER A 163 -20.83 11.74 -9.16
N GLY A 164 -20.76 11.67 -7.83
CA GLY A 164 -19.82 12.46 -7.04
C GLY A 164 -18.36 12.05 -7.24
N LEU A 165 -18.10 10.74 -7.31
CA LEU A 165 -16.74 10.21 -7.44
C LEU A 165 -16.15 10.39 -8.84
N TYR A 166 -16.95 10.20 -9.88
CA TYR A 166 -16.48 10.09 -11.27
C TYR A 166 -17.03 11.18 -12.19
N GLY A 167 -17.97 11.98 -11.71
CA GLY A 167 -18.74 12.91 -12.54
C GLY A 167 -19.86 12.20 -13.31
N ASN A 168 -20.89 12.96 -13.65
CA ASN A 168 -21.95 12.51 -14.55
C ASN A 168 -22.51 13.72 -15.33
N PHE A 169 -22.84 13.53 -16.60
CA PHE A 169 -23.34 14.61 -17.44
C PHE A 169 -24.66 15.17 -16.87
N GLY A 170 -24.76 16.51 -16.79
CA GLY A 170 -25.96 17.18 -16.29
C GLY A 170 -26.13 17.20 -14.76
N GLN A 171 -25.11 16.77 -14.00
CA GLN A 171 -25.20 16.64 -12.54
C GLN A 171 -24.15 17.46 -11.78
N ALA A 172 -23.66 18.58 -12.32
CA ALA A 172 -22.57 19.35 -11.71
C ALA A 172 -22.85 19.76 -10.25
N ASN A 173 -24.05 20.25 -9.94
CA ASN A 173 -24.52 20.56 -8.58
C ASN A 173 -24.50 19.33 -7.67
N TYR A 174 -25.05 18.21 -8.14
CA TYR A 174 -25.17 16.97 -7.38
C TYR A 174 -23.79 16.33 -7.14
N SER A 175 -22.97 16.21 -8.18
CA SER A 175 -21.60 15.69 -8.08
C SER A 175 -20.76 16.50 -7.09
N ALA A 176 -20.82 17.84 -7.14
CA ALA A 176 -20.13 18.71 -6.21
C ALA A 176 -20.59 18.50 -4.76
N ALA A 177 -21.90 18.48 -4.52
CA ALA A 177 -22.45 18.25 -3.18
C ALA A 177 -22.07 16.86 -2.64
N LYS A 178 -22.16 15.81 -3.46
CA LYS A 178 -21.86 14.43 -3.07
C LYS A 178 -20.37 14.21 -2.80
N MET A 179 -19.47 14.78 -3.60
CA MET A 179 -18.03 14.71 -3.30
C MET A 179 -17.65 15.56 -2.08
N GLY A 180 -18.34 16.68 -1.84
CA GLY A 180 -18.20 17.46 -0.61
C GLY A 180 -18.47 16.65 0.66
N LEU A 181 -19.39 15.69 0.62
CA LEU A 181 -19.66 14.78 1.73
C LEU A 181 -18.47 13.85 2.04
N VAL A 182 -17.72 13.43 1.02
CA VAL A 182 -16.48 12.65 1.20
C VAL A 182 -15.44 13.49 1.92
N GLY A 183 -15.26 14.75 1.49
CA GLY A 183 -14.36 15.70 2.17
C GLY A 183 -14.75 15.94 3.63
N LEU A 184 -16.05 16.11 3.92
CA LEU A 184 -16.56 16.26 5.29
C LEU A 184 -16.27 15.01 6.13
N SER A 185 -16.53 13.82 5.59
CA SER A 185 -16.26 12.55 6.25
C SER A 185 -14.78 12.36 6.59
N ASN A 186 -13.88 12.72 5.66
CA ASN A 186 -12.44 12.62 5.86
C ASN A 186 -11.98 13.42 7.10
N THR A 187 -12.39 14.69 7.22
CA THR A 187 -11.99 15.51 8.37
C THR A 187 -12.59 14.99 9.68
N LEU A 188 -13.89 14.69 9.68
CA LEU A 188 -14.58 14.22 10.89
C LEU A 188 -14.05 12.86 11.38
N SER A 189 -13.50 12.03 10.50
CA SER A 189 -12.85 10.78 10.88
C SER A 189 -11.68 10.99 11.84
N PHE A 190 -10.89 12.05 11.64
CA PHE A 190 -9.77 12.41 12.52
C PHE A 190 -10.25 13.08 13.82
N GLU A 191 -11.22 13.99 13.73
CA GLU A 191 -11.76 14.69 14.91
C GLU A 191 -12.52 13.75 15.87
N GLY A 192 -13.16 12.72 15.32
CA GLY A 192 -13.94 11.73 16.04
C GLY A 192 -13.14 10.59 16.67
N ALA A 193 -11.93 10.31 16.16
CA ALA A 193 -11.16 9.12 16.50
C ALA A 193 -10.96 8.90 18.01
N LYS A 194 -10.54 9.95 18.73
CA LYS A 194 -10.31 9.88 20.19
C LYS A 194 -11.57 9.69 21.03
N TYR A 195 -12.76 9.79 20.44
CA TYR A 195 -14.04 9.66 21.11
C TYR A 195 -14.83 8.44 20.62
N ASN A 196 -14.19 7.52 19.88
CA ASN A 196 -14.86 6.36 19.25
C ASN A 196 -16.06 6.80 18.39
N ILE A 197 -15.87 7.89 17.65
CA ILE A 197 -16.81 8.35 16.62
C ILE A 197 -16.19 8.03 15.27
N THR A 198 -16.86 7.18 14.48
CA THR A 198 -16.43 6.89 13.11
C THR A 198 -17.32 7.61 12.10
N CYS A 199 -16.72 8.03 10.99
CA CYS A 199 -17.40 8.68 9.88
C CYS A 199 -17.01 7.97 8.59
N ASN A 200 -17.98 7.41 7.87
CA ASN A 200 -17.75 6.71 6.61
C ASN A 200 -18.71 7.22 5.53
N ALA A 201 -18.28 7.11 4.28
CA ALA A 201 -19.08 7.47 3.11
C ALA A 201 -19.45 6.22 2.31
N ILE A 202 -20.67 6.19 1.78
CA ILE A 202 -21.12 5.16 0.85
C ILE A 202 -21.60 5.78 -0.46
N ALA A 203 -21.29 5.15 -1.58
CA ALA A 203 -21.76 5.44 -2.92
C ALA A 203 -22.71 4.29 -3.36
N PRO A 204 -23.99 4.34 -2.94
CA PRO A 204 -24.93 3.27 -3.25
C PRO A 204 -25.44 3.35 -4.69
N THR A 205 -25.62 2.19 -5.30
CA THR A 205 -26.44 2.04 -6.52
C THR A 205 -27.59 1.10 -6.22
N ALA A 206 -28.80 1.66 -6.17
CA ALA A 206 -30.02 0.91 -5.95
C ALA A 206 -31.16 1.48 -6.79
N PHE A 207 -32.06 0.62 -7.24
CA PHE A 207 -33.29 0.99 -7.91
C PHE A 207 -34.21 1.73 -6.92
N SER A 208 -34.55 2.97 -7.26
CA SER A 208 -35.47 3.81 -6.50
C SER A 208 -36.18 4.78 -7.42
N ARG A 209 -37.11 5.56 -6.87
CA ARG A 209 -37.74 6.67 -7.59
C ARG A 209 -36.73 7.68 -8.17
N LEU A 210 -35.55 7.83 -7.54
CA LEU A 210 -34.50 8.75 -7.99
C LEU A 210 -33.71 8.21 -9.19
N THR A 211 -33.68 6.89 -9.40
CA THR A 211 -32.88 6.23 -10.45
C THR A 211 -33.75 5.66 -11.57
N GLN A 212 -35.08 5.84 -11.49
CA GLN A 212 -36.02 5.34 -12.47
C GLN A 212 -35.77 6.01 -13.83
N GLY A 213 -35.50 5.20 -14.86
CA GLY A 213 -35.14 5.67 -16.20
C GLY A 213 -33.64 5.87 -16.44
N LEU A 214 -32.78 5.74 -15.43
CA LEU A 214 -31.31 5.77 -15.57
C LEU A 214 -30.69 4.38 -15.66
N LEU A 215 -31.39 3.35 -15.17
CA LEU A 215 -30.92 1.97 -15.11
C LEU A 215 -31.45 1.14 -16.29
N PRO A 216 -30.70 0.11 -16.75
CA PRO A 216 -31.18 -0.82 -17.76
C PRO A 216 -32.47 -1.53 -17.32
N SER A 217 -33.33 -1.86 -18.28
CA SER A 217 -34.53 -2.67 -18.03
C SER A 217 -34.19 -4.00 -17.36
N GLY A 218 -34.93 -4.39 -16.32
CA GLY A 218 -34.71 -5.64 -15.58
C GLY A 218 -33.69 -5.52 -14.44
N ALA A 219 -33.15 -4.32 -14.18
CA ALA A 219 -32.24 -4.09 -13.06
C ALA A 219 -32.95 -4.03 -11.69
N GLU A 220 -34.28 -3.95 -11.67
CA GLU A 220 -35.10 -3.79 -10.44
C GLU A 220 -34.86 -4.93 -9.45
N GLU A 221 -34.73 -6.17 -9.93
CA GLU A 221 -34.55 -7.33 -9.05
C GLU A 221 -33.14 -7.43 -8.46
N ASN A 222 -32.13 -6.95 -9.18
CA ASN A 222 -30.73 -7.10 -8.81
C ASN A 222 -30.15 -5.88 -8.11
N LEU A 223 -30.82 -4.72 -8.17
CA LEU A 223 -30.37 -3.49 -7.52
C LEU A 223 -31.33 -3.06 -6.40
N LYS A 224 -31.83 -4.01 -5.62
CA LYS A 224 -32.72 -3.71 -4.51
C LYS A 224 -32.00 -2.95 -3.38
N PRO A 225 -32.63 -1.95 -2.74
CA PRO A 225 -32.08 -1.24 -1.57
C PRO A 225 -31.57 -2.16 -0.43
N GLU A 226 -32.19 -3.32 -0.28
CA GLU A 226 -31.87 -4.38 0.68
C GLU A 226 -30.45 -4.94 0.49
N PHE A 227 -29.86 -4.78 -0.70
CA PHE A 227 -28.49 -5.20 -0.97
C PHE A 227 -27.44 -4.15 -0.55
N VAL A 228 -27.86 -2.93 -0.24
CA VAL A 228 -27.00 -1.88 0.31
C VAL A 228 -27.02 -1.88 1.84
N MET A 229 -28.19 -2.15 2.42
CA MET A 229 -28.45 -2.11 3.86
C MET A 229 -27.41 -2.86 4.72
N PRO A 230 -26.93 -4.07 4.38
CA PRO A 230 -25.98 -4.80 5.22
C PRO A 230 -24.67 -4.05 5.48
N LEU A 231 -24.16 -3.31 4.49
CA LEU A 231 -22.96 -2.49 4.66
C LEU A 231 -23.20 -1.36 5.65
N VAL A 232 -24.34 -0.67 5.55
CA VAL A 232 -24.71 0.42 6.47
C VAL A 232 -24.83 -0.10 7.90
N LEU A 233 -25.46 -1.26 8.10
CA LEU A 233 -25.51 -1.89 9.42
C LEU A 233 -24.10 -2.16 9.95
N TYR A 234 -23.25 -2.82 9.17
CA TYR A 234 -21.90 -3.17 9.63
C TYR A 234 -21.07 -1.93 9.99
N LEU A 235 -21.05 -0.91 9.12
CA LEU A 235 -20.32 0.34 9.38
C LEU A 235 -20.84 1.10 10.61
N CYS A 236 -22.10 0.87 11.00
CA CYS A 236 -22.72 1.46 12.19
C CYS A 236 -22.64 0.57 13.43
N HIS A 237 -22.10 -0.65 13.33
CA HIS A 237 -22.00 -1.55 14.46
C HIS A 237 -20.80 -1.18 15.36
N GLU A 238 -20.89 -1.51 16.65
CA GLU A 238 -19.84 -1.18 17.62
C GLU A 238 -18.53 -1.95 17.36
N SER A 239 -18.61 -3.13 16.74
CA SER A 239 -17.45 -3.93 16.35
C SER A 239 -16.71 -3.39 15.11
N CYS A 240 -17.32 -2.48 14.35
CA CYS A 240 -16.66 -1.87 13.20
C CYS A 240 -15.80 -0.69 13.65
N SER A 241 -14.52 -0.74 13.27
CA SER A 241 -13.53 0.30 13.53
C SER A 241 -13.14 1.11 12.29
N ASP A 242 -13.69 0.80 11.10
CA ASP A 242 -13.45 1.60 9.90
C ASP A 242 -13.96 3.04 10.11
N THR A 243 -13.11 4.01 9.76
CA THR A 243 -13.44 5.43 9.73
C THR A 243 -12.70 6.07 8.55
N GLY A 244 -13.18 7.21 8.06
CA GLY A 244 -12.64 7.89 6.88
C GLY A 244 -12.69 7.05 5.61
N SER A 245 -13.51 5.99 5.59
CA SER A 245 -13.56 5.04 4.48
C SER A 245 -14.70 5.37 3.53
N LEU A 246 -14.46 5.11 2.25
CA LEU A 246 -15.42 5.27 1.17
C LEU A 246 -15.70 3.90 0.54
N PHE A 247 -16.97 3.56 0.38
CA PHE A 247 -17.38 2.30 -0.22
C PHE A 247 -18.38 2.51 -1.34
N GLU A 248 -18.22 1.80 -2.45
CA GLU A 248 -19.28 1.57 -3.42
C GLU A 248 -20.03 0.30 -3.08
N VAL A 249 -21.33 0.29 -3.33
CA VAL A 249 -22.19 -0.85 -2.97
C VAL A 249 -23.40 -0.96 -3.90
N ALA A 250 -23.61 -2.14 -4.46
CA ALA A 250 -24.70 -2.42 -5.40
C ALA A 250 -24.90 -3.94 -5.53
N GLY A 251 -26.15 -4.41 -5.55
CA GLY A 251 -26.48 -5.79 -5.96
C GLY A 251 -25.73 -6.93 -5.25
N GLY A 252 -25.32 -6.73 -4.00
CA GLY A 252 -24.55 -7.70 -3.21
C GLY A 252 -23.03 -7.56 -3.35
N TRP A 253 -22.54 -6.71 -4.23
CA TRP A 253 -21.13 -6.33 -4.32
C TRP A 253 -20.83 -5.09 -3.47
N ILE A 254 -19.66 -5.11 -2.80
CA ILE A 254 -19.13 -4.00 -2.00
C ILE A 254 -17.64 -3.83 -2.35
N GLY A 255 -17.22 -2.61 -2.66
CA GLY A 255 -15.83 -2.27 -2.93
C GLY A 255 -15.38 -1.03 -2.15
N LYS A 256 -14.17 -1.05 -1.59
CA LYS A 256 -13.57 0.12 -0.93
C LYS A 256 -12.84 0.99 -1.96
N VAL A 257 -13.08 2.30 -1.93
CA VAL A 257 -12.46 3.29 -2.82
C VAL A 257 -11.46 4.14 -2.03
N ARG A 258 -10.32 4.45 -2.64
CA ARG A 258 -9.30 5.35 -2.07
C ARG A 258 -8.64 6.20 -3.15
N LEU A 259 -8.08 7.34 -2.76
CA LEU A 259 -7.23 8.12 -3.64
C LEU A 259 -5.89 7.41 -3.87
N GLN A 260 -5.40 7.51 -5.11
CA GLN A 260 -4.10 7.04 -5.54
C GLN A 260 -3.37 8.22 -6.18
N LYS A 261 -2.07 8.37 -5.89
CA LYS A 261 -1.24 9.43 -6.46
C LYS A 261 -0.12 8.82 -7.32
N SER A 262 0.25 9.44 -8.44
CA SER A 262 1.48 9.09 -9.14
C SER A 262 2.71 9.36 -8.25
N SER A 263 3.85 8.75 -8.57
CA SER A 263 5.13 9.12 -7.95
C SER A 263 5.53 10.57 -8.27
N GLY A 264 5.02 11.10 -9.38
CA GLY A 264 5.39 12.40 -9.91
C GLY A 264 6.81 12.43 -10.48
N ALA A 265 7.27 13.63 -10.80
CA ALA A 265 8.64 13.89 -11.28
C ALA A 265 9.16 15.20 -10.68
N MET A 266 10.47 15.26 -10.40
CA MET A 266 11.16 16.52 -10.09
C MET A 266 11.48 17.23 -11.39
N VAL A 267 10.72 18.27 -11.72
CA VAL A 267 10.88 19.02 -12.98
C VAL A 267 11.69 20.31 -12.83
N ARG A 268 11.88 20.79 -11.60
CA ARG A 268 12.67 22.00 -11.34
C ARG A 268 14.15 21.63 -11.18
N ARG A 269 15.01 22.39 -11.85
CA ARG A 269 16.47 22.32 -11.67
C ARG A 269 16.93 23.27 -10.57
N ALA A 270 18.03 22.93 -9.89
CA ALA A 270 18.65 23.83 -8.93
C ALA A 270 19.14 25.11 -9.63
N ASN A 271 18.98 26.25 -8.97
CA ASN A 271 19.45 27.56 -9.46
C ASN A 271 18.92 27.99 -10.85
N ALA A 272 17.80 27.41 -11.30
CA ALA A 272 17.13 27.77 -12.54
C ALA A 272 15.62 28.00 -12.32
N PRO A 273 14.99 28.93 -13.06
CA PRO A 273 13.54 29.05 -13.07
C PRO A 273 12.92 27.78 -13.68
N MET A 274 11.82 27.32 -13.08
CA MET A 274 11.01 26.24 -13.65
C MET A 274 10.16 26.77 -14.80
N THR A 275 10.17 26.11 -15.95
CA THR A 275 9.39 26.51 -17.13
C THR A 275 8.21 25.58 -17.40
N ALA A 276 7.30 26.01 -18.28
CA ALA A 276 6.22 25.15 -18.76
C ALA A 276 6.76 24.00 -19.64
N GLU A 277 7.87 24.24 -20.36
CA GLU A 277 8.56 23.23 -21.15
C GLU A 277 9.15 22.13 -20.27
N ASP A 278 9.73 22.46 -19.11
CA ASP A 278 10.21 21.45 -18.15
C ASP A 278 9.06 20.51 -17.71
N VAL A 279 7.83 21.05 -17.53
CA VAL A 279 6.64 20.24 -17.22
C VAL A 279 6.23 19.36 -18.39
N ARG A 280 6.14 19.93 -19.60
CA ARG A 280 5.76 19.20 -20.83
C ARG A 280 6.72 18.04 -21.09
N ASP A 281 8.02 18.29 -20.99
CA ASP A 281 9.06 17.33 -21.34
C ASP A 281 9.12 16.15 -20.35
N ASN A 282 8.66 16.35 -19.11
CA ASN A 282 8.55 15.32 -18.07
C ASN A 282 7.10 14.82 -17.86
N TRP A 283 6.15 15.18 -18.72
CA TRP A 283 4.73 14.90 -18.49
C TRP A 283 4.43 13.41 -18.32
N LYS A 284 5.13 12.55 -19.07
CA LYS A 284 4.99 11.09 -18.99
C LYS A 284 5.27 10.57 -17.58
N ASP A 285 6.27 11.10 -16.90
CA ASP A 285 6.64 10.68 -15.55
C ASP A 285 5.69 11.27 -14.51
N ILE A 286 5.25 12.52 -14.70
CA ILE A 286 4.27 13.19 -13.83
C ILE A 286 2.97 12.38 -13.73
N ILE A 287 2.46 11.89 -14.86
CA ILE A 287 1.17 11.18 -14.93
C ILE A 287 1.30 9.67 -14.76
N SER A 288 2.51 9.13 -14.57
CA SER A 288 2.73 7.69 -14.49
C SER A 288 2.25 7.10 -13.16
N PHE A 289 1.36 6.11 -13.24
CA PHE A 289 0.90 5.32 -12.09
C PHE A 289 1.63 3.98 -11.96
N ALA A 290 2.78 3.80 -12.62
CA ALA A 290 3.57 2.57 -12.51
C ALA A 290 4.12 2.32 -11.10
N LYS A 291 4.38 3.38 -10.33
CA LYS A 291 4.82 3.34 -8.92
C LYS A 291 3.95 4.26 -8.06
N PRO A 292 2.70 3.87 -7.81
CA PRO A 292 1.75 4.76 -7.16
C PRO A 292 2.03 4.92 -5.67
N LEU A 293 1.70 6.08 -5.14
CA LEU A 293 1.73 6.40 -3.72
C LEU A 293 0.32 6.36 -3.14
N TYR A 294 0.19 5.80 -1.94
CA TYR A 294 -1.06 5.69 -1.19
C TYR A 294 -0.91 6.44 0.13
N HIS A 295 -0.93 7.77 0.07
CA HIS A 295 -0.88 8.59 1.28
C HIS A 295 -2.18 8.46 2.07
N LEU A 296 -2.06 8.23 3.37
CA LEU A 296 -3.18 8.05 4.28
C LEU A 296 -3.52 9.36 5.00
N THR A 297 -2.55 10.28 5.11
CA THR A 297 -2.70 11.56 5.80
C THR A 297 -2.13 12.74 5.01
N GLN A 298 -2.56 13.96 5.38
CA GLN A 298 -1.93 15.20 4.89
C GLN A 298 -0.44 15.26 5.27
N THR A 299 -0.08 14.78 6.46
CA THR A 299 1.29 14.75 6.96
C THR A 299 2.20 13.88 6.08
N ASP A 300 1.71 12.72 5.61
CA ASP A 300 2.45 11.86 4.68
C ASP A 300 2.81 12.62 3.40
N GLN A 301 1.84 13.34 2.84
CA GLN A 301 2.01 14.12 1.62
C GLN A 301 2.97 15.29 1.81
N VAL A 302 2.88 16.02 2.93
CA VAL A 302 3.81 17.13 3.24
C VAL A 302 5.23 16.60 3.40
N SER A 303 5.41 15.50 4.15
CA SER A 303 6.71 14.88 4.38
C SER A 303 7.33 14.41 3.06
N HIS A 304 6.53 13.78 2.19
CA HIS A 304 6.98 13.40 0.87
C HIS A 304 7.41 14.61 0.02
N ILE A 305 6.65 15.71 0.03
CA ILE A 305 7.03 16.94 -0.68
C ILE A 305 8.34 17.50 -0.12
N MET A 306 8.51 17.56 1.21
CA MET A 306 9.73 18.07 1.82
C MET A 306 10.95 17.25 1.41
N ASN A 307 10.85 15.91 1.46
CA ASN A 307 11.91 15.02 0.98
C ASN A 307 12.26 15.30 -0.50
N VAL A 308 11.24 15.50 -1.34
CA VAL A 308 11.41 15.82 -2.75
C VAL A 308 12.08 17.19 -2.93
N VAL A 309 11.73 18.21 -2.13
CA VAL A 309 12.33 19.55 -2.21
C VAL A 309 13.77 19.56 -1.70
N GLU A 310 14.10 18.81 -0.66
CA GLU A 310 15.47 18.66 -0.14
C GLU A 310 16.44 18.14 -1.20
N THR A 311 15.97 17.28 -2.12
CA THR A 311 16.81 16.83 -3.25
C THR A 311 17.28 17.98 -4.15
N ILE A 312 16.58 19.12 -4.16
CA ILE A 312 16.94 20.28 -4.99
C ILE A 312 18.01 21.16 -4.32
N SER A 313 17.99 21.27 -2.99
CA SER A 313 18.95 22.11 -2.24
C SER A 313 20.36 21.51 -2.20
N ASN A 314 20.50 20.20 -2.44
CA ASN A 314 21.78 19.49 -2.40
C ASN A 314 22.51 19.43 -3.77
N ASN A 315 21.98 20.10 -4.81
CA ASN A 315 22.56 20.09 -6.17
C ASN A 315 23.60 21.22 -6.43
N ASP A 316 24.13 21.86 -5.38
CA ASP A 316 25.25 22.81 -5.48
C ASP A 316 26.60 22.05 -5.56
N GLY A 317 26.92 21.48 -6.72
CA GLY A 317 28.26 21.37 -7.32
C GLY A 317 29.51 21.06 -6.47
N LYS A 318 29.38 20.50 -5.26
CA LYS A 318 30.49 20.08 -4.40
C LYS A 318 30.29 18.61 -4.05
N GLN A 319 31.33 17.81 -4.31
CA GLN A 319 31.46 16.43 -3.82
C GLN A 319 31.11 16.41 -2.33
N THR A 320 29.91 15.94 -2.01
CA THR A 320 29.45 15.70 -0.64
C THR A 320 28.82 14.31 -0.58
N ASN A 321 28.88 13.72 0.61
CA ASN A 321 28.44 12.36 0.94
C ASN A 321 26.95 12.13 0.64
N ASP A 322 26.59 11.90 -0.61
CA ASP A 322 25.22 11.66 -1.01
C ASP A 322 24.77 10.24 -0.62
N ILE A 323 23.79 10.19 0.29
CA ILE A 323 23.14 8.96 0.72
C ILE A 323 21.91 8.72 -0.17
N PHE A 324 21.88 7.59 -0.88
CA PHE A 324 20.75 7.10 -1.64
C PHE A 324 19.80 6.36 -0.71
N THR A 325 18.53 6.72 -0.65
CA THR A 325 17.56 6.05 0.23
C THR A 325 16.44 5.41 -0.58
N GLN A 326 16.11 4.15 -0.27
CA GLN A 326 15.01 3.40 -0.89
C GLN A 326 14.38 2.45 0.14
N THR A 327 13.07 2.20 0.04
CA THR A 327 12.42 1.10 0.77
C THR A 327 12.36 -0.17 -0.09
N PHE A 328 12.51 -1.32 0.55
CA PHE A 328 12.42 -2.62 -0.10
C PHE A 328 11.58 -3.57 0.76
N SER A 329 10.49 -4.08 0.21
CA SER A 329 9.58 -5.00 0.90
C SER A 329 9.69 -6.41 0.32
N TYR A 330 9.71 -7.41 1.19
CA TYR A 330 9.70 -8.82 0.80
C TYR A 330 8.87 -9.66 1.76
N THR A 331 8.45 -10.82 1.27
CA THR A 331 7.70 -11.83 2.02
C THR A 331 8.51 -13.11 2.13
N SER A 332 8.01 -14.09 2.89
CA SER A 332 8.58 -15.44 2.96
C SER A 332 8.74 -16.08 1.58
N ASN A 333 7.87 -15.76 0.62
CA ASN A 333 7.96 -16.29 -0.75
C ASN A 333 9.26 -15.88 -1.45
N GLN A 334 9.69 -14.61 -1.32
CA GLN A 334 10.96 -14.16 -1.91
C GLN A 334 12.17 -14.78 -1.21
N VAL A 335 12.09 -14.97 0.11
CA VAL A 335 13.13 -15.66 0.88
C VAL A 335 13.29 -17.11 0.43
N ILE A 336 12.19 -17.85 0.28
CA ILE A 336 12.20 -19.25 -0.17
C ILE A 336 12.68 -19.35 -1.62
N LEU A 337 12.19 -18.47 -2.50
CA LEU A 337 12.61 -18.39 -3.90
C LEU A 337 14.13 -18.18 -3.98
N TYR A 338 14.68 -17.27 -3.18
CA TYR A 338 16.13 -17.07 -3.12
C TYR A 338 16.87 -18.32 -2.64
N ALA A 339 16.38 -18.96 -1.56
CA ALA A 339 17.00 -20.17 -1.05
C ALA A 339 17.10 -21.28 -2.11
N LEU A 340 16.00 -21.53 -2.84
CA LEU A 340 15.98 -22.45 -3.98
C LEU A 340 16.95 -22.01 -5.10
N ALA A 341 16.95 -20.72 -5.43
CA ALA A 341 17.78 -20.13 -6.47
C ALA A 341 19.27 -20.23 -6.20
N VAL A 342 19.70 -20.35 -4.94
CA VAL A 342 21.10 -20.59 -4.57
C VAL A 342 21.37 -22.03 -4.18
N GLY A 343 20.49 -22.98 -4.55
CA GLY A 343 20.72 -24.42 -4.47
C GLY A 343 20.12 -25.15 -3.27
N CYS A 344 19.40 -24.46 -2.38
CA CYS A 344 18.76 -25.14 -1.24
C CYS A 344 17.77 -26.18 -1.75
N SER A 345 17.81 -27.38 -1.19
CA SER A 345 17.00 -28.51 -1.65
C SER A 345 16.57 -29.40 -0.50
N LEU A 346 15.36 -29.96 -0.58
CA LEU A 346 14.84 -30.94 0.38
C LEU A 346 15.70 -32.22 0.49
N ARG A 347 16.64 -32.44 -0.43
CA ARG A 347 17.63 -33.53 -0.32
C ARG A 347 18.67 -33.28 0.77
N GLN A 348 18.88 -32.02 1.16
CA GLN A 348 19.84 -31.65 2.18
C GLN A 348 19.16 -31.69 3.56
N PRO A 349 19.87 -32.22 4.58
CA PRO A 349 19.35 -32.16 5.95
C PRO A 349 19.19 -30.70 6.37
N ASN A 350 18.24 -30.43 7.27
CA ASN A 350 17.91 -29.09 7.80
C ASN A 350 17.44 -28.03 6.78
N SER A 351 17.40 -28.33 5.48
CA SER A 351 17.01 -27.40 4.40
C SER A 351 15.58 -26.86 4.55
N LEU A 352 14.69 -27.62 5.19
CA LEU A 352 13.28 -27.26 5.38
C LEU A 352 13.13 -25.91 6.11
N ARG A 353 14.09 -25.57 6.98
CA ARG A 353 14.13 -24.28 7.69
C ARG A 353 14.27 -23.06 6.77
N PHE A 354 14.70 -23.25 5.52
CA PHE A 354 14.82 -22.18 4.52
C PHE A 354 13.73 -22.27 3.44
N LEU A 355 12.96 -23.37 3.42
CA LEU A 355 12.05 -23.71 2.32
C LEU A 355 10.58 -23.80 2.74
N TYR A 356 10.28 -23.72 4.03
CA TYR A 356 8.91 -23.80 4.54
C TYR A 356 8.65 -22.75 5.62
N GLU A 357 7.75 -21.82 5.31
CA GLU A 357 7.43 -20.65 6.13
C GLU A 357 6.80 -20.99 7.49
N ASN A 358 6.21 -22.18 7.63
CA ASN A 358 5.66 -22.63 8.93
C ASN A 358 6.61 -23.58 9.69
N HIS A 359 7.85 -23.76 9.22
CA HIS A 359 8.87 -24.45 10.01
C HIS A 359 9.15 -23.65 11.30
N GLU A 360 9.22 -24.32 12.45
CA GLU A 360 9.42 -23.68 13.77
C GLU A 360 10.64 -22.75 13.81
N ASN A 361 11.68 -23.09 13.05
CA ASN A 361 12.92 -22.34 12.93
C ASN A 361 13.07 -21.72 11.53
N PHE A 362 11.98 -21.35 10.85
CA PHE A 362 12.02 -20.73 9.54
C PHE A 362 12.95 -19.51 9.56
N SER A 363 13.96 -19.54 8.70
CA SER A 363 15.07 -18.59 8.72
C SER A 363 15.44 -18.15 7.31
N VAL A 364 16.15 -17.03 7.20
CA VAL A 364 16.63 -16.48 5.94
C VAL A 364 18.11 -16.82 5.77
N LEU A 365 18.53 -17.23 4.57
CA LEU A 365 19.95 -17.37 4.26
C LEU A 365 20.65 -16.00 4.35
N PRO A 366 21.79 -15.87 5.05
CA PRO A 366 22.46 -14.59 5.24
C PRO A 366 22.77 -13.82 3.95
N THR A 367 23.08 -14.56 2.87
CA THR A 367 23.40 -13.98 1.56
C THR A 367 22.20 -13.34 0.86
N PHE A 368 20.98 -13.57 1.33
CA PHE A 368 19.79 -12.87 0.86
C PHE A 368 19.90 -11.35 1.07
N SER A 369 20.71 -10.87 2.02
CA SER A 369 20.90 -9.42 2.25
C SER A 369 21.34 -8.66 1.00
N VAL A 370 22.02 -9.35 0.06
CA VAL A 370 22.45 -8.77 -1.20
C VAL A 370 21.26 -8.42 -2.09
N ILE A 371 20.16 -9.17 -2.03
CA ILE A 371 19.01 -8.97 -2.91
C ILE A 371 18.35 -7.59 -2.70
N PRO A 372 17.92 -7.21 -1.47
CA PRO A 372 17.46 -5.85 -1.25
C PRO A 372 18.55 -4.82 -1.53
N ALA A 373 19.79 -5.07 -1.09
CA ALA A 373 20.88 -4.10 -1.25
C ALA A 373 21.20 -3.78 -2.73
N GLN A 374 21.11 -4.78 -3.61
CA GLN A 374 21.33 -4.66 -5.05
C GLN A 374 20.25 -3.81 -5.74
N SER A 375 19.07 -3.61 -5.12
CA SER A 375 18.03 -2.75 -5.71
C SER A 375 18.49 -1.30 -5.86
N LEU A 376 19.46 -0.86 -5.06
CA LEU A 376 20.07 0.47 -5.15
C LEU A 376 21.19 0.57 -6.21
N SER A 377 21.67 -0.55 -6.76
CA SER A 377 22.79 -0.55 -7.70
C SER A 377 22.52 0.31 -8.94
N LEU A 378 21.37 0.12 -9.60
CA LEU A 378 21.04 0.88 -10.81
C LEU A 378 20.89 2.39 -10.50
N PRO A 379 20.07 2.83 -9.51
CA PRO A 379 20.01 4.22 -9.11
C PRO A 379 21.39 4.85 -8.81
N MET A 380 22.28 4.12 -8.14
CA MET A 380 23.60 4.63 -7.79
C MET A 380 24.50 4.77 -9.00
N LEU A 381 24.52 3.76 -9.89
CA LEU A 381 25.37 3.75 -11.09
C LEU A 381 24.92 4.74 -12.16
N THR A 382 23.63 5.07 -12.25
CA THR A 382 23.09 5.97 -13.28
C THR A 382 22.72 7.36 -12.77
N SER A 383 23.04 7.68 -11.50
CA SER A 383 22.66 8.96 -10.87
C SER A 383 23.33 10.21 -11.44
N GLY A 384 24.30 10.06 -12.33
CA GLY A 384 25.19 11.14 -12.78
C GLY A 384 26.19 11.59 -11.70
N LYS A 385 26.03 11.18 -10.44
CA LYS A 385 26.88 11.55 -9.30
C LYS A 385 28.27 10.92 -9.34
N LEU A 386 28.47 9.89 -10.17
CA LEU A 386 29.79 9.28 -10.40
C LEU A 386 30.73 10.21 -11.18
N GLY A 387 30.22 11.25 -11.86
CA GLY A 387 31.01 12.05 -12.78
C GLY A 387 31.52 11.26 -14.00
N LEU A 388 30.97 10.07 -14.23
CA LEU A 388 31.33 9.14 -15.29
C LEU A 388 30.06 8.60 -15.92
N GLU A 389 30.09 8.41 -17.23
CA GLU A 389 29.08 7.64 -17.94
C GLU A 389 29.43 6.15 -17.83
N ILE A 390 28.51 5.37 -17.27
CA ILE A 390 28.67 3.93 -17.09
C ILE A 390 27.84 3.21 -18.13
N ASP A 391 28.50 2.53 -19.07
CA ASP A 391 27.85 1.61 -19.99
C ASP A 391 27.46 0.33 -19.25
N LEU A 392 26.17 0.18 -18.94
CA LEU A 392 25.62 -0.96 -18.21
C LEU A 392 25.85 -2.30 -18.92
N THR A 393 26.05 -2.31 -20.24
CA THR A 393 26.34 -3.54 -21.00
C THR A 393 27.77 -4.06 -20.75
N ARG A 394 28.63 -3.24 -20.14
CA ARG A 394 30.04 -3.53 -19.87
C ARG A 394 30.38 -3.47 -18.38
N VAL A 395 29.37 -3.70 -17.53
CA VAL A 395 29.50 -3.74 -16.08
C VAL A 395 29.72 -5.18 -15.61
N LEU A 396 30.79 -5.38 -14.83
CA LEU A 396 31.12 -6.64 -14.18
C LEU A 396 31.07 -6.47 -12.66
N HIS A 397 30.41 -7.41 -11.97
CA HIS A 397 30.46 -7.47 -10.52
C HIS A 397 31.79 -8.13 -10.11
N GLY A 398 32.72 -7.35 -9.56
CA GLY A 398 34.07 -7.81 -9.24
C GLY A 398 34.20 -8.41 -7.83
N GLU A 399 33.65 -7.76 -6.81
CA GLU A 399 33.73 -8.24 -5.41
C GLU A 399 32.47 -7.92 -4.63
N GLN A 400 32.15 -8.80 -3.67
CA GLN A 400 31.02 -8.63 -2.75
C GLN A 400 31.51 -8.79 -1.31
N TYR A 401 31.08 -7.89 -0.43
CA TYR A 401 31.14 -8.03 1.02
C TYR A 401 29.74 -7.98 1.61
N ILE A 402 29.46 -8.82 2.60
CA ILE A 402 28.28 -8.68 3.46
C ILE A 402 28.68 -8.82 4.92
N GLU A 403 28.01 -8.09 5.80
CA GLU A 403 28.10 -8.19 7.25
C GLU A 403 26.72 -8.08 7.86
N LEU A 404 26.35 -9.04 8.71
CA LEU A 404 25.11 -9.00 9.46
C LEU A 404 25.38 -8.51 10.89
N TYR A 405 24.47 -7.67 11.37
CA TYR A 405 24.40 -7.19 12.75
C TYR A 405 23.25 -7.86 13.51
N LYS A 406 22.22 -8.30 12.79
CA LYS A 406 21.09 -9.12 13.27
C LYS A 406 20.70 -10.16 12.22
N PRO A 407 20.01 -11.25 12.60
CA PRO A 407 19.34 -12.12 11.65
C PRO A 407 18.39 -11.33 10.74
N LEU A 408 18.31 -11.70 9.47
CA LEU A 408 17.36 -11.09 8.54
C LEU A 408 15.92 -11.52 8.91
N PRO A 409 14.95 -10.58 8.93
CA PRO A 409 13.55 -10.94 9.17
C PRO A 409 13.00 -11.79 8.02
N THR A 410 12.00 -12.62 8.28
CA THR A 410 11.43 -13.54 7.27
C THR A 410 10.48 -12.84 6.29
N SER A 411 10.04 -11.63 6.63
CA SER A 411 9.27 -10.71 5.80
C SER A 411 9.33 -9.30 6.41
N GLY A 412 9.01 -8.27 5.63
CA GLY A 412 8.84 -6.90 6.14
C GLY A 412 9.27 -5.85 5.14
N THR A 413 9.21 -4.58 5.54
CA THR A 413 9.69 -3.45 4.74
C THR A 413 10.98 -2.89 5.33
N MET A 414 12.06 -2.94 4.58
CA MET A 414 13.38 -2.45 5.00
C MET A 414 13.67 -1.09 4.41
N THR A 415 14.39 -0.26 5.16
CA THR A 415 14.97 0.99 4.64
C THR A 415 16.41 0.73 4.23
N LEU A 416 16.77 1.06 2.99
CA LEU A 416 18.10 0.92 2.43
C LEU A 416 18.74 2.30 2.32
N LYS A 417 20.00 2.42 2.77
CA LYS A 417 20.81 3.62 2.64
C LYS A 417 22.12 3.27 1.93
N GLY A 418 22.23 3.68 0.67
CA GLY A 418 23.40 3.47 -0.18
C GLY A 418 24.33 4.68 -0.19
N LYS A 419 25.64 4.47 -0.28
CA LYS A 419 26.63 5.53 -0.41
C LYS A 419 27.75 5.09 -1.35
N ILE A 420 28.11 5.95 -2.32
CA ILE A 420 29.32 5.75 -3.12
C ILE A 420 30.53 6.00 -2.21
N VAL A 421 31.33 4.95 -2.03
CA VAL A 421 32.49 4.93 -1.13
C VAL A 421 33.74 5.42 -1.85
N ASP A 422 33.95 4.97 -3.09
CA ASP A 422 35.08 5.38 -3.92
C ASP A 422 34.83 5.12 -5.41
N VAL A 423 35.53 5.86 -6.27
CA VAL A 423 35.54 5.65 -7.72
C VAL A 423 36.99 5.65 -8.19
N LEU A 424 37.48 4.48 -8.60
CA LEU A 424 38.88 4.27 -8.95
C LEU A 424 39.08 4.20 -10.46
N ASP A 425 40.18 4.78 -10.92
CA ASP A 425 40.66 4.68 -12.29
C ASP A 425 41.65 3.52 -12.42
N LYS A 426 41.31 2.53 -13.25
CA LYS A 426 42.15 1.36 -13.55
C LYS A 426 42.68 1.40 -14.99
N GLY A 427 42.77 2.58 -15.60
CA GLY A 427 43.24 2.79 -16.97
C GLY A 427 42.14 2.44 -17.97
N SER A 428 42.02 1.16 -18.36
CA SER A 428 41.02 0.74 -19.35
C SER A 428 39.60 0.58 -18.78
N GLY A 429 39.35 0.97 -17.53
CA GLY A 429 38.04 0.89 -16.88
C GLY A 429 38.01 1.60 -15.53
N ALA A 430 36.80 1.78 -15.00
CA ALA A 430 36.56 2.34 -13.67
C ALA A 430 36.13 1.25 -12.68
N VAL A 431 36.47 1.42 -11.40
CA VAL A 431 35.89 0.63 -10.30
C VAL A 431 35.02 1.55 -9.47
N VAL A 432 33.75 1.23 -9.33
CA VAL A 432 32.82 1.92 -8.41
C VAL A 432 32.67 1.05 -7.18
N ILE A 433 32.96 1.63 -6.01
CA ILE A 433 32.79 0.99 -4.71
C ILE A 433 31.66 1.70 -3.99
N TYR A 434 30.68 0.95 -3.53
CA TYR A 434 29.59 1.52 -2.74
C TYR A 434 29.13 0.59 -1.63
N ASP A 435 28.70 1.21 -0.54
CA ASP A 435 28.12 0.55 0.62
C ASP A 435 26.60 0.71 0.60
N VAL A 436 25.88 -0.30 1.08
CA VAL A 436 24.44 -0.26 1.32
C VAL A 436 24.16 -0.81 2.71
N GLU A 437 23.62 0.06 3.56
CA GLU A 437 23.12 -0.27 4.89
C GLU A 437 21.63 -0.58 4.83
N MET A 438 21.19 -1.62 5.54
CA MET A 438 19.79 -2.04 5.60
C MET A 438 19.27 -1.92 7.03
N PHE A 439 18.15 -1.25 7.21
CA PHE A 439 17.50 -0.98 8.48
C PHE A 439 16.10 -1.60 8.52
N ASP A 440 15.70 -2.13 9.69
CA ASP A 440 14.33 -2.57 9.94
C ASP A 440 13.36 -1.39 10.16
N GLU A 441 12.09 -1.69 10.36
CA GLU A 441 11.02 -0.71 10.63
C GLU A 441 11.22 0.07 11.94
N THR A 442 12.10 -0.41 12.83
CA THR A 442 12.49 0.27 14.08
C THR A 442 13.76 1.12 13.92
N GLU A 443 14.23 1.32 12.68
CA GLU A 443 15.48 1.98 12.32
C GLU A 443 16.73 1.30 12.87
N THR A 444 16.66 0.00 13.21
CA THR A 444 17.87 -0.73 13.62
C THR A 444 18.63 -1.27 12.42
N LEU A 445 19.95 -1.07 12.39
CA LEU A 445 20.83 -1.64 11.36
C LEU A 445 20.84 -3.17 11.42
N ILE A 446 20.49 -3.81 10.30
CA ILE A 446 20.47 -5.28 10.13
C ILE A 446 21.71 -5.76 9.38
N SER A 447 22.07 -5.09 8.28
CA SER A 447 23.18 -5.53 7.43
C SER A 447 23.91 -4.37 6.75
N LEU A 448 25.18 -4.60 6.42
CA LEU A 448 26.01 -3.78 5.56
C LEU A 448 26.47 -4.62 4.37
N ASN A 449 26.30 -4.11 3.16
CA ASN A 449 26.76 -4.74 1.93
C ASN A 449 27.73 -3.78 1.22
N GLN A 450 28.92 -4.24 0.82
CA GLN A 450 29.83 -3.46 -0.04
C GLN A 450 29.98 -4.14 -1.38
N PHE A 451 29.66 -3.39 -2.43
CA PHE A 451 29.76 -3.82 -3.82
C PHE A 451 30.98 -3.17 -4.47
N VAL A 452 31.71 -3.97 -5.24
CA VAL A 452 32.82 -3.49 -6.08
C VAL A 452 32.50 -3.82 -7.52
N ILE A 453 32.12 -2.80 -8.27
CA ILE A 453 31.64 -2.92 -9.63
C ILE A 453 32.71 -2.39 -10.60
N PHE A 454 33.07 -3.18 -11.60
CA PHE A 454 34.02 -2.79 -12.63
C PHE A 454 33.28 -2.42 -13.91
N SER A 455 33.51 -1.22 -14.42
CA SER A 455 32.97 -0.75 -15.70
C SER A 455 34.10 -0.69 -16.72
N VAL A 456 34.04 -1.55 -17.73
CA VAL A 456 35.05 -1.62 -18.78
C VAL A 456 34.86 -0.45 -19.75
N GLY A 457 35.94 0.28 -20.06
CA GLY A 457 35.92 1.42 -20.98
C GLY A 457 35.76 2.78 -20.30
N SER A 458 35.24 2.84 -19.07
CA SER A 458 35.02 4.10 -18.34
C SER A 458 36.24 4.58 -17.52
N GLY A 459 37.46 4.22 -17.91
CA GLY A 459 38.70 4.63 -17.23
C GLY A 459 39.40 5.83 -17.88
N ASN A 460 40.65 6.09 -17.49
CA ASN A 460 41.49 7.21 -17.95
C ASN A 460 40.96 8.62 -17.60
N PHE A 461 40.20 8.73 -16.52
CA PHE A 461 39.68 10.01 -16.00
C PHE A 461 40.59 10.65 -14.95
N GLY A 462 41.75 10.04 -14.65
CA GLY A 462 42.75 10.60 -13.74
C GLY A 462 42.42 10.44 -12.26
N GLY A 463 41.52 9.50 -11.91
CA GLY A 463 41.11 9.21 -10.55
C GLY A 463 42.13 8.43 -9.72
N LYS A 464 41.79 8.16 -8.45
CA LYS A 464 42.62 7.34 -7.55
C LYS A 464 42.72 5.91 -8.08
N LYS A 465 43.86 5.24 -7.87
CA LYS A 465 44.06 3.84 -8.31
C LYS A 465 43.70 2.80 -7.24
N THR A 466 43.60 3.20 -5.98
CA THR A 466 43.38 2.33 -4.82
C THR A 466 42.44 2.99 -3.84
N SER A 467 41.72 2.19 -3.06
CA SER A 467 40.82 2.66 -2.00
C SER A 467 41.22 2.05 -0.66
N GLU A 468 41.32 2.86 0.38
CA GLU A 468 41.47 2.39 1.77
C GLU A 468 40.12 1.94 2.37
N ASN A 469 39.01 2.34 1.74
CA ASN A 469 37.65 2.00 2.19
C ASN A 469 37.15 0.66 1.61
N GLN A 470 37.87 0.09 0.64
CA GLN A 470 37.56 -1.23 0.10
C GLN A 470 37.92 -2.31 1.12
N ARG A 471 36.95 -3.15 1.48
CA ARG A 471 37.20 -4.31 2.34
C ARG A 471 38.10 -5.31 1.62
N PRO A 472 39.29 -5.65 2.15
CA PRO A 472 40.26 -6.47 1.43
C PRO A 472 39.83 -7.93 1.36
N THR A 473 40.17 -8.59 0.26
CA THR A 473 40.14 -10.06 0.18
C THR A 473 41.37 -10.66 0.86
N VAL A 474 41.25 -11.90 1.31
CA VAL A 474 42.35 -12.66 1.93
C VAL A 474 42.65 -13.89 1.08
N ALA A 475 43.93 -14.21 0.93
CA ALA A 475 44.35 -15.39 0.21
C ALA A 475 43.99 -16.66 1.01
N ALA A 476 43.64 -17.74 0.30
CA ALA A 476 43.44 -19.03 0.93
C ALA A 476 44.77 -19.54 1.54
N PRO A 477 44.71 -20.26 2.68
CA PRO A 477 45.89 -20.89 3.28
C PRO A 477 46.61 -21.80 2.28
N LYS A 478 47.95 -21.72 2.24
CA LYS A 478 48.80 -22.55 1.36
C LYS A 478 48.97 -23.98 1.90
N ARG A 479 47.86 -24.66 2.16
CA ARG A 479 47.77 -26.05 2.63
C ARG A 479 46.54 -26.73 2.03
N LYS A 480 46.40 -28.05 2.18
CA LYS A 480 45.20 -28.77 1.74
C LYS A 480 43.96 -28.25 2.49
N ALA A 481 42.83 -28.16 1.77
CA ALA A 481 41.54 -27.82 2.34
C ALA A 481 41.13 -28.81 3.44
N ASP A 482 40.50 -28.31 4.49
CA ASP A 482 39.98 -29.11 5.59
C ASP A 482 38.72 -29.86 5.15
N GLN A 483 37.89 -29.21 4.34
CA GLN A 483 36.65 -29.76 3.78
C GLN A 483 36.46 -29.30 2.34
N VAL A 484 35.76 -30.12 1.55
CA VAL A 484 35.41 -29.82 0.16
C VAL A 484 33.95 -30.25 -0.08
N CYS A 485 33.10 -29.29 -0.45
CA CYS A 485 31.72 -29.54 -0.84
C CYS A 485 31.56 -29.41 -2.35
N ARG A 486 30.73 -30.27 -2.95
CA ARG A 486 30.44 -30.27 -4.39
C ARG A 486 28.94 -30.22 -4.60
N GLU A 487 28.47 -29.29 -5.42
CA GLU A 487 27.06 -29.16 -5.79
C GLU A 487 26.94 -28.83 -7.27
N THR A 488 26.24 -29.67 -8.02
CA THR A 488 25.93 -29.42 -9.43
C THR A 488 24.76 -28.47 -9.53
N THR A 489 24.97 -27.33 -10.19
CA THR A 489 23.90 -26.36 -10.46
C THR A 489 22.93 -26.93 -11.51
N SER A 490 21.67 -26.47 -11.50
CA SER A 490 20.76 -26.77 -12.60
C SER A 490 21.23 -26.08 -13.89
N ILE A 491 20.90 -26.63 -15.05
CA ILE A 491 21.04 -25.90 -16.32
C ILE A 491 20.17 -24.63 -16.35
N ASP A 492 19.10 -24.61 -15.55
CA ASP A 492 18.18 -23.46 -15.41
C ASP A 492 18.52 -22.56 -14.21
N GLN A 493 19.68 -22.75 -13.56
CA GLN A 493 19.99 -22.06 -12.30
C GLN A 493 19.99 -20.53 -12.44
N ALA A 494 20.51 -20.01 -13.55
CA ALA A 494 20.50 -18.57 -13.83
C ALA A 494 19.08 -18.04 -14.10
N ALA A 495 18.24 -18.83 -14.78
CA ALA A 495 16.85 -18.49 -15.05
C ALA A 495 16.01 -18.47 -13.76
N LEU A 496 16.33 -19.32 -12.78
CA LEU A 496 15.71 -19.27 -11.46
C LEU A 496 16.24 -18.11 -10.62
N TYR A 497 17.56 -17.89 -10.58
CA TYR A 497 18.18 -16.85 -9.76
C TYR A 497 17.79 -15.44 -10.20
N ARG A 498 17.65 -15.15 -11.49
CA ARG A 498 17.20 -13.82 -11.94
C ARG A 498 15.86 -13.39 -11.33
N LEU A 499 14.97 -14.34 -11.02
CA LEU A 499 13.66 -14.06 -10.40
C LEU A 499 13.77 -13.50 -8.98
N THR A 500 14.96 -13.57 -8.35
CA THR A 500 15.20 -12.99 -7.04
C THR A 500 15.48 -11.50 -7.10
N GLY A 501 15.72 -10.91 -8.28
CA GLY A 501 15.88 -9.46 -8.44
C GLY A 501 17.00 -8.98 -9.36
N ASP A 502 17.77 -9.87 -9.97
CA ASP A 502 18.81 -9.52 -10.96
C ASP A 502 18.42 -9.96 -12.37
N GLU A 503 17.74 -9.05 -13.08
CA GLU A 503 17.14 -9.31 -14.39
C GLU A 503 18.09 -9.11 -15.56
N ASN A 504 19.40 -8.91 -15.33
CA ASN A 504 20.37 -8.62 -16.37
C ASN A 504 20.31 -9.67 -17.51
N PRO A 505 20.04 -9.26 -18.77
CA PRO A 505 19.89 -10.19 -19.90
C PRO A 505 21.11 -11.07 -20.16
N LEU A 506 22.31 -10.67 -19.71
CA LEU A 506 23.55 -11.46 -19.75
C LEU A 506 23.36 -12.90 -19.23
N HIS A 507 22.46 -13.09 -18.28
CA HIS A 507 22.26 -14.37 -17.60
C HIS A 507 21.20 -15.27 -18.24
N ILE A 508 20.56 -14.84 -19.33
CA ILE A 508 19.51 -15.65 -19.98
C ILE A 508 19.45 -15.53 -21.51
N ASP A 509 19.80 -14.38 -22.08
CA ASP A 509 19.74 -14.14 -23.53
C ASP A 509 21.12 -14.38 -24.18
N PRO A 510 21.26 -15.41 -25.06
CA PRO A 510 22.51 -15.68 -25.77
C PRO A 510 23.00 -14.52 -26.62
N SER A 511 22.10 -13.72 -27.20
CA SER A 511 22.47 -12.58 -28.05
C SER A 511 23.15 -11.50 -27.21
N PHE A 512 22.58 -11.19 -26.05
CA PHE A 512 23.16 -10.23 -25.11
C PHE A 512 24.45 -10.74 -24.49
N ALA A 513 24.53 -12.02 -24.11
CA ALA A 513 25.74 -12.62 -23.58
C ALA A 513 26.91 -12.52 -24.57
N SER A 514 26.65 -12.76 -25.86
CA SER A 514 27.62 -12.60 -26.94
C SER A 514 28.15 -11.17 -27.06
N VAL A 515 27.27 -10.17 -27.01
CA VAL A 515 27.65 -8.74 -27.01
C VAL A 515 28.52 -8.40 -25.80
N ALA A 516 28.22 -8.98 -24.64
CA ALA A 516 28.99 -8.82 -23.41
C ALA A 516 30.30 -9.63 -23.37
N GLY A 517 30.64 -10.36 -24.44
CA GLY A 517 31.90 -11.10 -24.57
C GLY A 517 31.88 -12.53 -24.04
N PHE A 518 30.71 -13.12 -23.84
CA PHE A 518 30.54 -14.50 -23.40
C PHE A 518 29.94 -15.35 -24.52
N SER A 519 30.45 -16.58 -24.69
CA SER A 519 29.95 -17.49 -25.73
C SER A 519 28.53 -18.01 -25.47
N ARG A 520 28.01 -17.85 -24.25
CA ARG A 520 26.68 -18.24 -23.79
C ARG A 520 26.32 -17.49 -22.50
N PRO A 521 25.03 -17.49 -22.08
CA PRO A 521 24.65 -16.94 -20.79
C PRO A 521 25.37 -17.63 -19.63
N ILE A 522 25.89 -16.83 -18.71
CA ILE A 522 26.63 -17.30 -17.52
C ILE A 522 25.76 -17.20 -16.27
N LEU A 523 26.07 -17.99 -15.25
CA LEU A 523 25.45 -17.88 -13.94
C LEU A 523 25.86 -16.57 -13.25
N HIS A 524 24.94 -15.94 -12.51
CA HIS A 524 25.25 -14.77 -11.70
C HIS A 524 26.36 -15.10 -10.69
N GLY A 525 27.37 -14.23 -10.58
CA GLY A 525 28.42 -14.39 -9.57
C GLY A 525 27.83 -14.50 -8.16
N LEU A 526 26.82 -13.68 -7.86
CA LEU A 526 26.10 -13.71 -6.58
C LEU A 526 25.32 -15.02 -6.33
N CYS A 527 24.92 -15.74 -7.38
CA CYS A 527 24.35 -17.08 -7.23
C CYS A 527 25.43 -18.07 -6.77
N SER A 528 26.57 -18.12 -7.46
CA SER A 528 27.70 -18.98 -7.07
C SER A 528 28.25 -18.64 -5.66
N PHE A 529 28.17 -17.37 -5.27
CA PHE A 529 28.43 -16.91 -3.91
C PHE A 529 27.45 -17.49 -2.89
N GLY A 530 26.14 -17.48 -3.20
CA GLY A 530 25.11 -18.09 -2.36
C GLY A 530 25.34 -19.59 -2.15
N HIS A 531 25.68 -20.33 -3.21
CA HIS A 531 26.08 -21.75 -3.12
C HIS A 531 27.29 -21.94 -2.21
N ALA A 532 28.36 -21.16 -2.41
CA ALA A 532 29.60 -21.29 -1.63
C ALA A 532 29.39 -20.98 -0.13
N VAL A 533 28.60 -19.95 0.20
CA VAL A 533 28.30 -19.61 1.60
C VAL A 533 27.40 -20.66 2.23
N ARG A 534 26.44 -21.24 1.50
CA ARG A 534 25.67 -22.40 1.96
C ARG A 534 26.57 -23.59 2.30
N HIS A 535 27.56 -23.91 1.46
CA HIS A 535 28.52 -24.97 1.76
C HIS A 535 29.26 -24.72 3.09
N VAL A 536 29.66 -23.47 3.35
CA VAL A 536 30.31 -23.09 4.62
C VAL A 536 29.35 -23.22 5.80
N LEU A 537 28.13 -22.71 5.69
CA LEU A 537 27.10 -22.79 6.74
C LEU A 537 26.74 -24.24 7.07
N HIS A 538 26.52 -25.06 6.06
CA HIS A 538 26.23 -26.47 6.22
C HIS A 538 27.36 -27.18 6.97
N THR A 539 28.61 -26.95 6.54
CA THR A 539 29.79 -27.66 7.07
C THR A 539 30.17 -27.24 8.48
N TYR A 540 30.10 -25.94 8.80
CA TYR A 540 30.67 -25.39 10.03
C TYR A 540 29.67 -24.77 10.99
N ALA A 541 28.42 -24.56 10.55
CA ALA A 541 27.37 -23.94 11.36
C ALA A 541 26.11 -24.81 11.48
N ASN A 542 26.11 -26.05 10.97
CA ASN A 542 24.93 -26.93 10.95
C ASN A 542 23.69 -26.21 10.40
N ASP A 543 23.88 -25.43 9.34
CA ASP A 543 22.84 -24.61 8.72
C ASP A 543 22.17 -23.60 9.68
N ASP A 544 22.83 -23.20 10.76
CA ASP A 544 22.37 -22.13 11.65
C ASP A 544 22.85 -20.75 11.13
N PRO A 545 21.94 -19.92 10.58
CA PRO A 545 22.32 -18.62 10.05
C PRO A 545 22.69 -17.62 11.15
N THR A 546 22.36 -17.87 12.42
CA THR A 546 22.71 -16.97 13.54
C THR A 546 24.21 -16.96 13.85
N LEU A 547 24.94 -17.98 13.40
CA LEU A 547 26.40 -18.07 13.51
C LEU A 547 27.13 -17.32 12.39
N PHE A 548 26.42 -16.82 11.38
CA PHE A 548 27.00 -16.02 10.31
C PHE A 548 27.27 -14.60 10.78
N LYS A 549 28.50 -14.11 10.56
CA LYS A 549 28.86 -12.71 10.82
C LYS A 549 29.11 -11.89 9.56
N ALA A 550 30.03 -12.33 8.70
CA ALA A 550 30.41 -11.60 7.50
C ALA A 550 31.05 -12.51 6.46
N THR A 551 31.07 -12.09 5.20
CA THR A 551 31.81 -12.76 4.13
C THR A 551 32.31 -11.74 3.10
N LYS A 552 33.52 -11.96 2.58
CA LYS A 552 34.12 -11.20 1.48
C LYS A 552 34.52 -12.18 0.37
N VAL A 553 34.14 -11.89 -0.88
CA VAL A 553 34.55 -12.67 -2.06
C VAL A 553 35.00 -11.77 -3.20
N ARG A 554 35.79 -12.34 -4.12
CA ARG A 554 36.08 -11.79 -5.44
C ARG A 554 35.65 -12.79 -6.50
N PHE A 555 34.96 -12.32 -7.52
CA PHE A 555 34.56 -13.11 -8.68
C PHE A 555 35.67 -13.06 -9.72
N ASN A 556 36.31 -14.21 -9.97
CA ASN A 556 37.48 -14.28 -10.86
C ASN A 556 37.18 -14.92 -12.22
N LYS A 557 36.13 -15.74 -12.32
CA LYS A 557 35.79 -16.51 -13.52
C LYS A 557 34.26 -16.67 -13.64
N PRO A 558 33.71 -16.74 -14.86
CA PRO A 558 32.31 -17.09 -15.08
C PRO A 558 32.07 -18.56 -14.72
N VAL A 559 30.84 -18.86 -14.31
CA VAL A 559 30.33 -20.23 -14.12
C VAL A 559 29.22 -20.45 -15.13
N ASP A 560 29.22 -21.59 -15.81
CA ASP A 560 28.14 -21.95 -16.72
C ASP A 560 27.05 -22.72 -15.95
N PRO A 561 25.75 -22.38 -16.09
CA PRO A 561 24.68 -23.18 -15.50
C PRO A 561 24.79 -24.66 -15.91
N GLY A 562 24.61 -25.57 -14.95
CA GLY A 562 24.85 -27.01 -15.12
C GLY A 562 26.22 -27.49 -14.68
N GLN A 563 27.19 -26.58 -14.44
CA GLN A 563 28.49 -26.95 -13.88
C GLN A 563 28.41 -27.28 -12.39
N THR A 564 29.39 -28.04 -11.93
CA THR A 564 29.57 -28.37 -10.51
C THR A 564 30.45 -27.32 -9.85
N ILE A 565 29.92 -26.70 -8.80
CA ILE A 565 30.67 -25.79 -7.93
C ILE A 565 31.37 -26.63 -6.88
N GLU A 566 32.70 -26.58 -6.84
CA GLU A 566 33.52 -27.21 -5.81
C GLU A 566 34.06 -26.15 -4.83
N THR A 567 33.54 -26.13 -3.60
CA THR A 567 33.96 -25.19 -2.56
C THR A 567 34.96 -25.84 -1.61
N HIS A 568 36.22 -25.41 -1.71
CA HIS A 568 37.29 -25.78 -0.80
C HIS A 568 37.28 -24.86 0.42
N MET A 569 37.37 -25.42 1.63
CA MET A 569 37.25 -24.66 2.87
C MET A 569 38.40 -24.95 3.83
N TRP A 570 38.90 -23.91 4.49
CA TRP A 570 39.95 -23.97 5.52
C TRP A 570 39.49 -23.23 6.76
N ARG A 571 39.54 -23.88 7.91
CA ARG A 571 39.17 -23.29 9.20
C ARG A 571 40.40 -22.76 9.93
N GLU A 572 40.35 -21.49 10.34
CA GLU A 572 41.30 -20.89 11.26
C GLU A 572 40.53 -20.12 12.35
N GLY A 573 40.38 -20.74 13.53
CA GLY A 573 39.54 -20.23 14.60
C GLY A 573 38.08 -20.08 14.17
N ASN A 574 37.57 -18.84 14.22
CA ASN A 574 36.21 -18.47 13.83
C ASN A 574 36.09 -18.07 12.34
N ARG A 575 37.20 -18.00 11.60
CA ARG A 575 37.19 -17.66 10.18
C ARG A 575 37.28 -18.92 9.33
N ILE A 576 36.36 -19.05 8.38
CA ILE A 576 36.42 -20.06 7.32
C ILE A 576 36.87 -19.36 6.05
N PHE A 577 38.07 -19.68 5.58
CA PHE A 577 38.52 -19.31 4.25
C PHE A 577 37.87 -20.27 3.25
N PHE A 578 37.46 -19.78 2.09
CA PHE A 578 36.99 -20.65 1.03
C PHE A 578 37.39 -20.15 -0.35
N GLU A 579 37.51 -21.10 -1.28
CA GLU A 579 37.72 -20.89 -2.70
C GLU A 579 36.77 -21.82 -3.45
N SER A 580 36.00 -21.29 -4.39
CA SER A 580 35.13 -22.09 -5.26
C SER A 580 35.70 -22.15 -6.67
N LYS A 581 35.67 -23.34 -7.27
CA LYS A 581 36.14 -23.60 -8.64
C LYS A 581 35.06 -24.25 -9.49
#